data_AF-E4X0Y3-F1
#
_entry.id   AF-E4X0Y3-F1
#
_cell.length_a   1.000
_cell.length_b   1.000
_cell.length_c   1.000
_cell.angle_alpha   90.00
_cell.angle_beta   90.00
_cell.angle_gamma   90.00
#
_symmetry.space_group_name_H-M   'P 1'
#
loop_
_entity.id
_entity.type
_entity.pdbx_description
1 polymer ?
#
loop_
_entity_poly.entity_id
_entity_poly.type
_entity_poly.pdbx_seq_one_letter_code
_entity_poly.pdbx_strand_id
1 'polypeptide(L)'
;MTFANFVLDVYLNLVESSESISSSFIYKRSTTTPWFTSRYTFSKDAATFTLPINLEALRGLTPLEYISGYLKIVPRRQRLYKKLWELRISKHRRSKKKDEDEFNPDKLNLEELAAAFFDFWRGAVSSESFTRMGQLLNMQGSEEFDETQFYSVTAFW
;
A
#
# COMPACT_ATOMS: atom_id res chain seq x y z
N MET A 1 9.17 16.09 -26.18
CA MET A 1 8.91 14.63 -26.16
C MET A 1 7.44 14.42 -25.86
N THR A 2 6.72 13.75 -26.75
CA THR A 2 5.27 13.53 -26.68
C THR A 2 4.93 12.38 -25.72
N PHE A 3 3.81 12.51 -24.99
CA PHE A 3 3.30 11.54 -23.99
C PHE A 3 3.19 10.08 -24.52
N ALA A 4 3.05 9.91 -25.83
CA ALA A 4 3.07 8.60 -26.50
C ALA A 4 4.42 7.86 -26.35
N ASN A 5 5.54 8.58 -26.29
CA ASN A 5 6.86 7.97 -26.14
C ASN A 5 7.09 7.47 -24.71
N PHE A 6 6.50 8.13 -23.70
CA PHE A 6 6.57 7.68 -22.30
C PHE A 6 5.83 6.36 -22.10
N VAL A 7 4.65 6.20 -22.71
CA VAL A 7 3.87 4.96 -22.62
C VAL A 7 4.57 3.79 -23.32
N LEU A 8 5.25 4.05 -24.44
CA LEU A 8 6.06 3.06 -25.15
C LEU A 8 7.34 2.69 -24.38
N ASP A 9 8.01 3.66 -23.77
CA ASP A 9 9.18 3.41 -22.91
C ASP A 9 8.81 2.59 -21.66
N VAL A 10 7.64 2.82 -21.07
CA VAL A 10 7.14 1.99 -19.96
C VAL A 10 6.86 0.55 -20.41
N TYR A 11 6.32 0.36 -21.63
CA TYR A 11 6.06 -0.97 -22.18
C TYR A 11 7.33 -1.73 -22.58
N LEU A 12 8.36 -1.04 -23.11
CA LEU A 12 9.63 -1.66 -23.51
C LEU A 12 10.49 -2.01 -22.30
N ASN A 13 10.54 -1.14 -21.27
CA ASN A 13 11.24 -1.45 -20.01
C ASN A 13 10.60 -2.61 -19.23
N LEU A 14 9.31 -2.87 -19.43
CA LEU A 14 8.60 -4.05 -18.87
C LEU A 14 9.08 -5.38 -19.47
N VAL A 15 9.68 -5.37 -20.67
CA VAL A 15 10.15 -6.58 -21.35
C VAL A 15 11.63 -6.85 -21.11
N GLU A 16 12.46 -5.81 -20.94
CA GLU A 16 13.92 -5.95 -20.77
C GLU A 16 14.37 -6.19 -19.31
N SER A 17 13.54 -5.85 -18.32
CA SER A 17 13.91 -5.96 -16.90
C SER A 17 13.73 -7.36 -16.28
N SER A 18 13.50 -8.40 -17.09
CA SER A 18 13.34 -9.79 -16.61
C SER A 18 14.64 -10.43 -16.12
N GLU A 19 15.77 -9.75 -16.24
CA GLU A 19 17.07 -10.24 -15.82
C GLU A 19 17.67 -9.29 -14.77
N SER A 20 17.88 -9.83 -13.57
CA SER A 20 18.49 -9.21 -12.39
C SER A 20 17.58 -8.31 -11.54
N ILE A 21 17.19 -8.83 -10.36
CA ILE A 21 17.75 -8.42 -9.07
C ILE A 21 17.04 -9.24 -7.98
N SER A 22 17.81 -10.15 -7.38
CA SER A 22 17.44 -10.87 -6.16
C SER A 22 17.69 -9.99 -4.93
N SER A 23 16.65 -9.67 -4.17
CA SER A 23 16.80 -9.37 -2.73
C SER A 23 15.71 -10.10 -1.95
N SER A 24 16.16 -10.93 -1.02
CA SER A 24 15.37 -11.94 -0.30
C SER A 24 14.70 -11.37 0.95
N PHE A 25 13.49 -10.82 0.80
CA PHE A 25 12.57 -10.61 1.93
C PHE A 25 11.83 -11.93 2.24
N ILE A 26 12.24 -12.65 3.28
CA ILE A 26 11.58 -13.89 3.72
C ILE A 26 10.48 -13.55 4.73
N TYR A 27 9.22 -13.46 4.27
CA TYR A 27 8.06 -13.27 5.15
C TYR A 27 7.46 -14.63 5.57
N LYS A 28 7.31 -14.87 6.89
CA LYS A 28 6.68 -16.10 7.42
C LYS A 28 5.15 -16.01 7.37
N ARG A 29 4.50 -17.04 6.80
CA ARG A 29 3.03 -17.17 6.73
C ARG A 29 2.41 -17.26 8.15
N SER A 30 1.50 -16.36 8.49
CA SER A 30 0.74 -16.38 9.75
C SER A 30 -0.56 -17.20 9.64
N THR A 31 -0.93 -17.86 10.74
CA THR A 31 -2.08 -18.78 10.86
C THR A 31 -3.43 -18.09 10.64
N THR A 32 -4.26 -18.69 9.80
CA THR A 32 -5.53 -18.17 9.27
C THR A 32 -6.50 -17.75 10.38
N THR A 33 -6.95 -16.49 10.36
CA THR A 33 -7.92 -15.98 11.34
C THR A 33 -9.36 -16.20 10.82
N PRO A 34 -10.30 -16.70 11.64
CA PRO A 34 -11.61 -17.19 11.17
C PRO A 34 -12.58 -16.13 10.62
N TRP A 35 -12.27 -14.83 10.67
CA TRP A 35 -13.11 -13.79 10.04
C TRP A 35 -13.02 -13.77 8.50
N PHE A 36 -12.16 -14.61 7.90
CA PHE A 36 -11.94 -14.72 6.45
C PHE A 36 -12.55 -16.00 5.83
N THR A 37 -13.28 -16.83 6.57
CA THR A 37 -13.83 -18.11 6.08
C THR A 37 -15.05 -17.98 5.17
N SER A 38 -15.68 -16.80 5.12
CA SER A 38 -16.66 -16.53 4.06
C SER A 38 -15.89 -16.13 2.81
N ARG A 39 -16.19 -16.76 1.66
CA ARG A 39 -15.77 -16.30 0.33
C ARG A 39 -16.29 -14.87 0.15
N TYR A 40 -15.56 -13.89 0.66
CA TYR A 40 -15.74 -12.50 0.30
C TYR A 40 -15.34 -12.45 -1.18
N THR A 41 -16.33 -12.61 -2.06
CA THR A 41 -16.27 -12.08 -3.41
C THR A 41 -16.10 -10.59 -3.24
N PHE A 42 -14.84 -10.17 -3.11
CA PHE A 42 -14.43 -8.78 -3.21
C PHE A 42 -15.09 -8.25 -4.49
N SER A 43 -15.93 -7.21 -4.35
CA SER A 43 -16.51 -6.56 -5.53
C SER A 43 -15.35 -6.12 -6.44
N LYS A 44 -15.52 -6.28 -7.76
CA LYS A 44 -14.52 -5.89 -8.75
C LYS A 44 -14.04 -4.44 -8.53
N ASP A 45 -14.94 -3.58 -8.08
CA ASP A 45 -14.63 -2.18 -7.76
C ASP A 45 -14.26 -2.06 -6.27
N ALA A 46 -12.95 -2.08 -6.01
CA ALA A 46 -12.38 -1.85 -4.69
C ALA A 46 -12.32 -0.36 -4.34
N ALA A 47 -11.90 0.40 -5.34
CA ALA A 47 -11.65 1.80 -5.29
C ALA A 47 -11.79 2.38 -6.70
N THR A 48 -12.05 3.67 -6.77
CA THR A 48 -12.17 4.42 -8.03
C THR A 48 -11.18 5.57 -7.99
N PHE A 49 -10.38 5.68 -9.05
CA PHE A 49 -9.48 6.82 -9.23
C PHE A 49 -10.29 8.01 -9.74
N THR A 50 -10.13 9.15 -9.09
CA THR A 50 -10.73 10.39 -9.57
C THR A 50 -9.65 11.35 -10.04
N LEU A 51 -9.70 11.75 -11.31
CA LEU A 51 -8.82 12.79 -11.82
C LEU A 51 -9.43 14.17 -11.48
N PRO A 52 -8.71 15.06 -10.77
CA PRO A 52 -9.19 16.41 -10.55
C PRO A 52 -9.28 17.18 -11.87
N ILE A 53 -10.30 18.05 -11.96
CA ILE A 53 -10.49 18.95 -13.12
C ILE A 53 -9.32 19.93 -13.23
N ASN A 54 -8.81 20.41 -12.10
CA ASN A 54 -7.61 21.24 -12.07
C ASN A 54 -6.35 20.37 -12.00
N LEU A 55 -5.67 20.22 -13.14
CA LEU A 55 -4.41 19.47 -13.24
C LEU A 55 -3.22 20.19 -12.59
N GLU A 56 -3.33 21.49 -12.28
CA GLU A 56 -2.29 22.18 -11.52
C GLU A 56 -2.19 21.65 -10.09
N ALA A 57 -3.31 21.18 -9.52
CA ALA A 57 -3.32 20.54 -8.20
C ALA A 57 -2.58 19.20 -8.17
N LEU A 58 -2.26 18.63 -9.33
CA LEU A 58 -1.45 17.41 -9.45
C LEU A 58 0.05 17.71 -9.59
N ARG A 59 0.42 18.96 -9.86
CA ARG A 59 1.83 19.32 -10.05
C ARG A 59 2.57 19.27 -8.71
N GLY A 60 3.60 18.44 -8.65
CA GLY A 60 4.46 18.31 -7.48
C GLY A 60 4.01 17.27 -6.45
N LEU A 61 2.85 16.62 -6.65
CA LEU A 61 2.46 15.49 -5.82
C LEU A 61 3.29 14.25 -6.17
N THR A 62 3.73 13.55 -5.14
CA THR A 62 4.26 12.19 -5.29
C THR A 62 3.14 11.23 -5.68
N PRO A 63 3.45 10.11 -6.34
CA PRO A 63 2.43 9.10 -6.67
C PRO A 63 1.63 8.63 -5.44
N LEU A 64 2.28 8.47 -4.28
CA LEU A 64 1.61 8.11 -3.03
C LEU A 64 0.61 9.17 -2.57
N GLU A 65 0.98 10.45 -2.59
CA GLU A 65 0.11 11.57 -2.20
C GLU A 65 -1.07 11.72 -3.18
N TYR A 66 -0.83 11.48 -4.46
CA TYR A 66 -1.91 11.45 -5.44
C TYR A 66 -2.93 10.36 -5.08
N ILE A 67 -2.49 9.15 -4.81
CA ILE A 67 -3.42 8.06 -4.50
C ILE A 67 -4.12 8.31 -3.16
N SER A 68 -3.42 8.80 -2.13
CA SER A 68 -4.06 9.11 -0.84
C SER A 68 -5.12 10.20 -0.94
N GLY A 69 -4.91 11.21 -1.80
CA GLY A 69 -5.87 12.29 -2.00
C GLY A 69 -7.03 11.96 -2.95
N TYR A 70 -6.78 11.12 -3.96
CA TYR A 70 -7.68 10.97 -5.11
C TYR A 70 -8.20 9.55 -5.35
N LEU A 71 -7.80 8.58 -4.52
CA LEU A 71 -8.38 7.24 -4.54
C LEU A 71 -9.63 7.17 -3.65
N LYS A 72 -10.80 7.01 -4.28
CA LYS A 72 -12.06 6.80 -3.56
C LYS A 72 -12.26 5.32 -3.27
N ILE A 73 -12.08 4.93 -2.02
CA ILE A 73 -12.28 3.55 -1.56
C ILE A 73 -13.76 3.35 -1.21
N VAL A 74 -14.34 2.21 -1.62
CA VAL A 74 -15.73 1.87 -1.27
C VAL A 74 -15.90 1.82 0.26
N PRO A 75 -16.94 2.44 0.86
CA PRO A 75 -17.08 2.54 2.31
C PRO A 75 -17.00 1.21 3.06
N ARG A 76 -17.47 0.13 2.44
CA ARG A 76 -17.38 -1.23 3.00
C ARG A 76 -15.92 -1.67 3.18
N ARG A 77 -15.05 -1.44 2.19
CA ARG A 77 -13.62 -1.79 2.26
C ARG A 77 -12.88 -0.88 3.21
N GLN A 78 -13.19 0.42 3.21
CA GLN A 78 -12.59 1.36 4.15
C GLN A 78 -12.80 0.94 5.62
N ARG A 79 -13.99 0.44 5.98
CA ARG A 79 -14.24 -0.11 7.33
C ARG A 79 -13.39 -1.34 7.66
N LEU A 80 -13.07 -2.17 6.67
CA LEU A 80 -12.20 -3.33 6.87
C LEU A 80 -10.75 -2.87 7.08
N TYR A 81 -10.27 -1.95 6.24
CA TYR A 81 -8.95 -1.35 6.39
C TYR A 81 -8.81 -0.65 7.74
N LYS A 82 -9.84 0.08 8.19
CA LYS A 82 -9.87 0.69 9.51
C LYS A 82 -9.71 -0.29 10.65
N LYS A 83 -10.43 -1.41 10.61
CA LYS A 83 -10.28 -2.46 11.63
C LYS A 83 -8.86 -3.04 11.64
N LEU A 84 -8.23 -3.18 10.48
CA LEU A 84 -6.86 -3.70 10.39
C LEU A 84 -5.84 -2.71 10.93
N TRP A 85 -6.01 -1.44 10.59
CA TRP A 85 -5.22 -0.33 11.12
C TRP A 85 -5.31 -0.27 12.65
N GLU A 86 -6.54 -0.25 13.18
CA GLU A 86 -6.79 -0.28 14.62
C GLU A 86 -6.20 -1.52 15.29
N LEU A 87 -6.35 -2.70 14.70
CA LEU A 87 -5.74 -3.93 15.23
C LEU A 87 -4.22 -3.84 15.29
N ARG A 88 -3.58 -3.24 14.28
CA ARG A 88 -2.13 -3.13 14.22
C ARG A 88 -1.62 -2.10 15.22
N ILE A 89 -2.19 -0.90 15.24
CA ILE A 89 -1.82 0.14 16.20
C ILE A 89 -2.11 -0.30 17.64
N SER A 90 -3.28 -0.90 17.89
CA SER A 90 -3.65 -1.35 19.24
C SER A 90 -2.82 -2.53 19.76
N LYS A 91 -2.43 -3.49 18.90
CA LYS A 91 -1.62 -4.65 19.30
C LYS A 91 -0.12 -4.36 19.33
N HIS A 92 0.44 -3.62 18.38
CA HIS A 92 1.90 -3.40 18.30
C HIS A 92 2.40 -2.28 19.20
N ARG A 93 1.57 -1.28 19.53
CA ARG A 93 2.06 -0.02 20.11
C ARG A 93 1.70 0.17 21.58
N ARG A 94 0.69 -0.54 22.11
CA ARG A 94 0.36 -0.53 23.55
C ARG A 94 1.39 -1.24 24.41
N SER A 95 2.18 -2.17 23.85
CA SER A 95 3.22 -2.93 24.58
C SER A 95 4.64 -2.39 24.43
N LYS A 96 4.93 -1.56 23.41
CA LYS A 96 6.26 -0.99 23.14
C LYS A 96 6.54 0.36 23.81
N LYS A 97 5.55 0.93 24.53
CA LYS A 97 5.75 2.15 25.32
C LYS A 97 6.66 1.86 26.51
N LYS A 98 7.97 2.10 26.37
CA LYS A 98 8.75 2.57 27.51
C LYS A 98 9.96 3.46 27.22
N ASP A 99 10.65 3.34 26.08
CA ASP A 99 12.02 3.90 26.01
C ASP A 99 12.42 4.72 24.76
N GLU A 100 11.52 5.15 23.87
CA GLU A 100 11.91 5.96 22.68
C GLU A 100 11.08 7.25 22.52
N ASP A 101 11.77 8.41 22.54
CA ASP A 101 11.19 9.76 22.55
C ASP A 101 10.65 10.25 21.19
N GLU A 102 10.95 9.54 20.09
CA GLU A 102 10.55 9.92 18.72
C GLU A 102 9.47 8.99 18.13
N PHE A 103 8.64 8.40 19.00
CA PHE A 103 7.62 7.45 18.58
C PHE A 103 6.26 8.14 18.36
N ASN A 104 5.88 8.33 17.09
CA ASN A 104 4.53 8.82 16.76
C ASN A 104 3.54 7.65 16.65
N PRO A 105 2.60 7.46 17.59
CA PRO A 105 1.72 6.29 17.67
C PRO A 105 0.74 6.14 16.50
N ASP A 106 0.53 7.19 15.72
CA ASP A 106 -0.51 7.24 14.67
C ASP A 106 0.04 7.06 13.24
N LYS A 107 1.32 6.69 13.10
CA LYS A 107 1.93 6.43 11.78
C LYS A 107 2.73 5.13 11.76
N LEU A 108 2.69 4.38 10.68
CA LEU A 108 3.44 3.14 10.50
C LEU A 108 4.75 3.39 9.76
N ASN A 109 5.81 2.66 10.08
CA ASN A 109 6.99 2.60 9.22
C ASN A 109 6.74 1.65 8.01
N LEU A 110 7.66 1.63 7.04
CA LEU A 110 7.53 0.80 5.84
C LEU A 110 7.40 -0.70 6.16
N GLU A 111 8.14 -1.20 7.16
CA GLU A 111 8.11 -2.62 7.55
C GLU A 111 6.77 -3.01 8.19
N GLU A 112 6.24 -2.15 9.06
CA GLU A 112 4.95 -2.31 9.73
C GLU A 112 3.81 -2.23 8.71
N LEU A 113 3.93 -1.34 7.73
CA LEU A 113 3.01 -1.22 6.62
C LEU A 113 2.99 -2.49 5.76
N ALA A 114 4.16 -3.00 5.37
CA ALA A 114 4.29 -4.23 4.62
C ALA A 114 3.69 -5.42 5.38
N ALA A 115 3.98 -5.53 6.69
CA ALA A 115 3.40 -6.58 7.53
C ALA A 115 1.87 -6.50 7.58
N ALA A 116 1.31 -5.29 7.74
CA ALA A 116 -0.14 -5.08 7.76
C ALA A 116 -0.78 -5.41 6.41
N PHE A 117 -0.12 -5.05 5.31
CA PHE A 117 -0.56 -5.36 3.94
C PHE A 117 -0.60 -6.88 3.68
N PHE A 118 0.46 -7.62 4.04
CA PHE A 118 0.50 -9.07 3.87
C PHE A 118 -0.45 -9.80 4.83
N ASP A 119 -0.68 -9.26 6.03
CA ASP A 119 -1.67 -9.80 6.95
C ASP A 119 -3.11 -9.68 6.41
N PHE A 120 -3.38 -8.69 5.55
CA PHE A 120 -4.66 -8.53 4.86
C PHE A 120 -4.78 -9.47 3.65
N TRP A 121 -3.80 -9.43 2.74
CA TRP A 121 -3.87 -10.14 1.48
C TRP A 121 -3.39 -11.60 1.54
N ARG A 122 -2.83 -12.05 2.66
CA ARG A 122 -2.38 -13.42 2.99
C ARG A 122 -2.21 -14.38 1.80
N GLY A 123 -1.07 -14.27 1.13
CA GLY A 123 -0.69 -15.18 0.05
C GLY A 123 -1.36 -14.93 -1.29
N ALA A 124 -2.28 -13.97 -1.40
CA ALA A 124 -2.78 -13.46 -2.67
C ALA A 124 -1.79 -12.50 -3.35
N VAL A 125 -0.89 -11.87 -2.57
CA VAL A 125 0.18 -10.99 -3.07
C VAL A 125 1.53 -11.60 -2.74
N SER A 126 2.46 -11.59 -3.71
CA SER A 126 3.85 -11.96 -3.49
C SER A 126 4.66 -10.79 -2.93
N SER A 127 5.78 -11.09 -2.25
CA SER A 127 6.67 -10.04 -1.77
C SER A 127 7.20 -9.15 -2.91
N GLU A 128 7.48 -9.76 -4.07
CA GLU A 128 7.97 -9.06 -5.24
C GLU A 128 6.95 -8.05 -5.77
N SER A 129 5.68 -8.45 -5.82
CA SER A 129 4.61 -7.56 -6.26
C SER A 129 4.42 -6.35 -5.34
N PHE A 130 4.57 -6.55 -4.03
CA PHE A 130 4.56 -5.44 -3.08
C PHE A 130 5.76 -4.51 -3.27
N THR A 131 6.96 -5.05 -3.51
CA THR A 131 8.15 -4.22 -3.79
C THR A 131 7.98 -3.40 -5.06
N ARG A 132 7.45 -4.00 -6.14
CA ARG A 132 7.14 -3.28 -7.40
C ARG A 132 6.12 -2.18 -7.16
N MET A 133 5.08 -2.45 -6.39
CA MET A 133 4.11 -1.43 -5.98
C MET A 133 4.78 -0.30 -5.18
N GLY A 134 5.66 -0.64 -4.24
CA GLY A 134 6.42 0.33 -3.46
C GLY A 134 7.30 1.25 -4.30
N GLN A 135 7.91 0.72 -5.37
CA GLN A 135 8.66 1.52 -6.34
C GLN A 135 7.75 2.45 -7.15
N LEU A 136 6.63 1.94 -7.67
CA LEU A 136 5.66 2.75 -8.42
C LEU A 136 5.07 3.89 -7.59
N LEU A 137 4.81 3.64 -6.32
CA LEU A 137 4.25 4.61 -5.39
C LEU A 137 5.30 5.52 -4.76
N ASN A 138 6.60 5.31 -5.05
CA ASN A 138 7.72 6.00 -4.42
C ASN A 138 7.69 5.92 -2.87
N MET A 139 7.31 4.77 -2.32
CA MET A 139 7.17 4.56 -0.88
C MET A 139 8.51 4.62 -0.13
N GLN A 140 9.63 4.41 -0.83
CA GLN A 140 10.98 4.50 -0.24
C GLN A 140 11.37 5.94 0.12
N GLY A 141 10.71 6.94 -0.47
CA GLY A 141 10.89 8.35 -0.12
C GLY A 141 10.08 8.79 1.10
N SER A 142 9.27 7.92 1.69
CA SER A 142 8.44 8.21 2.87
C SER A 142 8.91 7.38 4.06
N GLU A 143 9.28 8.05 5.15
CA GLU A 143 9.71 7.39 6.38
C GLU A 143 8.54 6.81 7.18
N GLU A 144 7.40 7.50 7.14
CA GLU A 144 6.21 7.16 7.90
C GLU A 144 4.95 7.26 7.04
N PHE A 145 3.98 6.38 7.33
CA PHE A 145 2.72 6.26 6.62
C PHE A 145 1.53 6.48 7.55
N ASP A 146 0.63 7.37 7.18
CA ASP A 146 -0.60 7.61 7.92
C ASP A 146 -1.72 6.61 7.56
N GLU A 147 -2.85 6.75 8.25
CA GLU A 147 -4.04 5.91 8.06
C GLU A 147 -4.54 5.95 6.60
N THR A 148 -4.53 7.13 5.97
CA THR A 148 -5.06 7.33 4.62
C THR A 148 -4.15 6.71 3.56
N GLN A 149 -2.84 6.83 3.73
CA GLN A 149 -1.83 6.21 2.90
C GLN A 149 -1.88 4.69 3.04
N PHE A 150 -2.07 4.15 4.25
CA PHE A 150 -2.26 2.71 4.45
C PHE A 150 -3.50 2.19 3.70
N TYR A 151 -4.63 2.89 3.77
CA TYR A 151 -5.83 2.49 3.04
C TYR A 151 -5.60 2.49 1.55
N SER A 152 -4.91 3.50 1.06
CA SER A 152 -4.63 3.73 -0.34
C SER A 152 -3.72 2.65 -0.92
N VAL A 153 -2.63 2.34 -0.23
CA VAL A 153 -1.71 1.25 -0.60
C VAL A 153 -2.44 -0.10 -0.57
N THR A 154 -3.28 -0.35 0.43
CA THR A 154 -4.01 -1.61 0.55
C THR A 154 -5.10 -1.77 -0.52
N ALA A 155 -5.66 -0.66 -1.01
CA ALA A 155 -6.72 -0.65 -2.02
C ALA A 155 -6.20 -0.57 -3.46
N PHE A 156 -4.94 -0.14 -3.66
CA PHE A 156 -4.31 -0.01 -4.97
C PHE A 156 -3.98 -1.36 -5.63
N TRP A 157 -3.81 -2.41 -4.82
CA TRP A 157 -3.60 -3.79 -5.26
C TRP A 157 -4.88 -4.42 -5.84
#